data_AF-A0A9D2UYX5-F1
#
_entry.id   AF-A0A9D2UYX5-F1
#
_cell.length_a   1.000
_cell.length_b   1.000
_cell.length_c   1.000
_cell.angle_alpha   90.00
_cell.angle_beta   90.00
_cell.angle_gamma   90.00
#
_symmetry.space_group_name_H-M   'P 1'
#
loop_
_entity.id
_entity.type
_entity.pdbx_description
1 polymer ?
#
loop_
_entity_poly.entity_id
_entity_poly.type
_entity_poly.pdbx_seq_one_letter_code
_entity_poly.pdbx_strand_id
1 'polypeptide(L)'
;MRRVQPLFKLAGMGMMLFAALMYWCALPAPAHAQEETVEIASASDLASFASRVNRGETDLNAVLTSDIDLSGKTWSPIGPAEFRPFTGSFDGQGHTVRNLVNATPGEYGGMFGVVSGAHVQNLIVSGDSKVSNSRYVGGIAGFDMGGSVFERCQNEAQISGRTNAGGIVGRLGTGSKVLDCSNSGAITSQKSAGGIAAFCASGSSVESCLNVGGVNGSDSSATGAMIGAFSVGTTVRNSYSLEGASELSGGGEFKSADELASGEVAWLLNGETPSGAWKENLGEASYPSFEGGTVYKWRDNTYHNSLEPAPKPAGTLKVVGRTSVSIEVEGLEPNDEYGGLEFSIDGSAWQTSPLFEGLTPHTSYVIYARHAGNGSWAPSESVSVAATTKQVAPKVVQPSGLSGTVGQALSSVALPNGWAWETPDAVMEKTGTIEFDAALSVDDEAYDYDGVLGYDAKRHAVVRALSVAVAEKDASSGGDDGGNGAHGGDDSHGDGGDSGPHGGDGGSSSGGSGGGADGGDVGGANGDGASTAGDGASKPGSNGTPAQGGSDASDAAKQAGHNSSAGGMLAKTGDSSSFVLFSAFACGCIALAAAGASVIALKRKK
;
A
#
# COMPACT_ATOMS: atom_id res chain seq x y z
N MET A 1 -73.66 -7.12 -29.37
CA MET A 1 -74.24 -5.90 -28.75
C MET A 1 -74.25 -6.08 -27.23
N ARG A 2 -73.78 -5.05 -26.48
CA ARG A 2 -74.10 -4.65 -25.09
C ARG A 2 -73.68 -5.57 -23.90
N ARG A 3 -72.74 -5.07 -23.06
CA ARG A 3 -72.88 -4.53 -21.66
C ARG A 3 -72.95 -5.64 -20.58
N VAL A 4 -72.03 -5.86 -19.62
CA VAL A 4 -71.32 -5.05 -18.58
C VAL A 4 -72.08 -4.93 -17.22
N GLN A 5 -71.42 -5.47 -16.16
CA GLN A 5 -71.45 -5.22 -14.68
C GLN A 5 -72.43 -5.98 -13.72
N PRO A 6 -72.15 -6.12 -12.38
CA PRO A 6 -70.89 -5.92 -11.60
C PRO A 6 -70.56 -6.93 -10.43
N LEU A 7 -69.36 -6.74 -9.86
CA LEU A 7 -68.82 -7.20 -8.56
C LEU A 7 -69.68 -6.77 -7.35
N PHE A 8 -69.76 -7.59 -6.29
CA PHE A 8 -69.75 -7.15 -4.87
C PHE A 8 -69.62 -8.37 -3.93
N LYS A 9 -68.53 -8.43 -3.14
CA LYS A 9 -68.37 -9.04 -1.79
C LYS A 9 -66.95 -9.58 -1.60
N LEU A 10 -66.03 -8.72 -1.15
CA LEU A 10 -64.81 -9.16 -0.44
C LEU A 10 -64.21 -7.98 0.35
N ALA A 11 -64.85 -7.60 1.46
CA ALA A 11 -64.31 -6.54 2.35
C ALA A 11 -64.49 -6.83 3.86
N GLY A 12 -64.96 -8.03 4.24
CA GLY A 12 -65.25 -8.35 5.65
C GLY A 12 -64.23 -9.23 6.38
N MET A 13 -63.33 -9.91 5.67
CA MET A 13 -62.53 -11.02 6.24
C MET A 13 -61.05 -10.67 6.50
N GLY A 14 -60.62 -9.44 6.21
CA GLY A 14 -59.23 -9.01 6.40
C GLY A 14 -58.90 -8.44 7.79
N MET A 15 -59.91 -8.03 8.57
CA MET A 15 -59.68 -7.19 9.76
C MET A 15 -59.58 -7.97 11.09
N MET A 16 -59.92 -9.27 11.12
CA MET A 16 -59.75 -10.12 12.32
C MET A 16 -58.43 -10.92 12.36
N LEU A 17 -57.71 -11.08 11.23
CA LEU A 17 -56.40 -11.74 11.23
C LEU A 17 -55.26 -10.82 11.72
N PHE A 18 -55.45 -9.50 11.66
CA PHE A 18 -54.41 -8.53 12.06
C PHE A 18 -54.32 -8.31 13.58
N ALA A 19 -55.38 -8.59 14.35
CA ALA A 19 -55.36 -8.44 15.80
C ALA A 19 -54.71 -9.64 16.53
N ALA A 20 -54.72 -10.84 15.93
CA ALA A 20 -54.05 -12.02 16.50
C ALA A 20 -52.53 -12.00 16.26
N LEU A 21 -52.06 -11.34 15.19
CA LEU A 21 -50.62 -11.12 14.93
C LEU A 21 -50.00 -10.04 15.83
N MET A 22 -50.80 -9.10 16.35
CA MET A 22 -50.32 -8.03 17.23
C MET A 22 -50.22 -8.45 18.71
N TYR A 23 -50.79 -9.60 19.10
CA TYR A 23 -50.70 -10.12 20.48
C TYR A 23 -49.70 -11.27 20.66
N TRP A 24 -48.96 -11.64 19.60
CA TRP A 24 -47.78 -12.52 19.65
C TRP A 24 -46.46 -11.72 19.72
N CYS A 25 -46.52 -10.40 19.53
CA CYS A 25 -45.35 -9.51 19.50
C CYS A 25 -45.01 -8.89 20.87
N ALA A 26 -45.65 -9.34 21.96
CA ALA A 26 -45.47 -8.78 23.31
C ALA A 26 -45.06 -9.81 24.37
N LEU A 27 -44.66 -11.02 23.96
CA LEU A 27 -43.82 -11.86 24.81
C LEU A 27 -42.36 -11.52 24.46
N PRO A 28 -41.47 -11.26 25.44
CA PRO A 28 -40.06 -11.23 25.15
C PRO A 28 -39.73 -12.55 24.44
N ALA A 29 -39.01 -12.47 23.30
CA ALA A 29 -38.41 -13.65 22.71
C ALA A 29 -37.74 -14.45 23.85
N PRO A 30 -37.89 -15.79 23.90
CA PRO A 30 -37.11 -16.56 24.85
C PRO A 30 -35.67 -16.10 24.68
N ALA A 31 -35.07 -15.58 25.75
CA ALA A 31 -33.70 -15.13 25.72
C ALA A 31 -32.90 -16.21 25.00
N HIS A 32 -32.24 -15.87 23.89
CA HIS A 32 -31.28 -16.77 23.27
C HIS A 32 -30.41 -17.26 24.41
N ALA A 33 -30.47 -18.55 24.70
CA ALA A 33 -29.43 -19.19 25.50
C ALA A 33 -28.15 -18.81 24.77
N GLN A 34 -27.27 -18.03 25.40
CA GLN A 34 -25.94 -17.82 24.86
C GLN A 34 -25.38 -19.22 24.65
N GLU A 35 -25.16 -19.61 23.39
CA GLU A 35 -24.48 -20.86 23.09
C GLU A 35 -23.14 -20.82 23.83
N GLU A 36 -22.91 -21.79 24.70
CA GLU A 36 -21.69 -21.86 25.50
C GLU A 36 -20.51 -22.09 24.54
N THR A 37 -19.74 -21.03 24.27
CA THR A 37 -18.47 -21.13 23.56
C THR A 37 -17.37 -21.40 24.57
N VAL A 38 -16.70 -22.54 24.43
CA VAL A 38 -15.58 -22.95 25.29
C VAL A 38 -14.30 -22.28 24.81
N GLU A 39 -13.71 -21.44 25.66
CA GLU A 39 -12.36 -20.90 25.41
C GLU A 39 -11.29 -21.95 25.75
N ILE A 40 -10.36 -22.17 24.83
CA ILE A 40 -9.28 -23.15 24.95
C ILE A 40 -7.95 -22.39 24.91
N ALA A 41 -7.26 -22.34 26.05
CA ALA A 41 -5.97 -21.65 26.21
C ALA A 41 -4.81 -22.62 26.48
N SER A 42 -5.10 -23.92 26.58
CA SER A 42 -4.09 -24.92 26.91
C SER A 42 -4.46 -26.31 26.41
N ALA A 43 -3.47 -27.19 26.39
CA ALA A 43 -3.67 -28.60 26.06
C ALA A 43 -4.61 -29.33 27.05
N SER A 44 -4.71 -28.86 28.30
CA SER A 44 -5.66 -29.43 29.28
C SER A 44 -7.10 -29.02 28.97
N ASP A 45 -7.30 -27.77 28.54
CA ASP A 45 -8.61 -27.27 28.14
C ASP A 45 -9.08 -27.99 26.88
N LEU A 46 -8.19 -28.15 25.89
CA LEU A 46 -8.47 -28.88 24.66
C LEU A 46 -8.82 -30.35 24.94
N ALA A 47 -8.07 -31.02 25.82
CA ALA A 47 -8.38 -32.39 26.22
C ALA A 47 -9.74 -32.48 26.95
N SER A 48 -10.08 -31.48 27.77
CA SER A 48 -11.37 -31.41 28.49
C SER A 48 -12.53 -31.20 27.53
N PHE A 49 -12.38 -30.30 26.56
CA PHE A 49 -13.32 -30.08 25.46
C PHE A 49 -13.56 -31.38 24.67
N ALA A 50 -12.49 -32.02 24.21
CA ALA A 50 -12.57 -33.30 23.51
C ALA A 50 -13.30 -34.36 24.34
N SER A 51 -13.02 -34.42 25.64
CA SER A 51 -13.67 -35.35 26.56
C SER A 51 -15.18 -35.13 26.70
N ARG A 52 -15.63 -33.87 26.72
CA ARG A 52 -17.07 -33.51 26.75
C ARG A 52 -17.77 -33.93 25.47
N VAL A 53 -17.23 -33.53 24.31
CA VAL A 53 -17.75 -33.93 22.99
C VAL A 53 -17.82 -35.45 22.87
N ASN A 54 -16.75 -36.14 23.25
CA ASN A 54 -16.68 -37.60 23.13
C ASN A 54 -17.63 -38.35 24.08
N ARG A 55 -18.18 -37.67 25.10
CA ARG A 55 -19.24 -38.19 25.99
C ARG A 55 -20.67 -37.84 25.55
N GLY A 56 -20.84 -37.04 24.49
CA GLY A 56 -22.14 -36.78 23.88
C GLY A 56 -22.56 -35.31 23.80
N GLU A 57 -21.76 -34.38 24.31
CA GLU A 57 -21.97 -32.93 24.11
C GLU A 57 -21.45 -32.52 22.71
N THR A 58 -22.06 -33.06 21.65
CA THR A 58 -21.51 -33.03 20.28
C THR A 58 -21.57 -31.67 19.59
N ASP A 59 -22.47 -30.80 20.04
CA ASP A 59 -22.78 -29.49 19.49
C ASP A 59 -22.06 -28.34 20.20
N LEU A 60 -21.11 -28.64 21.11
CA LEU A 60 -20.34 -27.60 21.79
C LEU A 60 -19.55 -26.73 20.81
N ASN A 61 -19.56 -25.42 21.06
CA ASN A 61 -18.72 -24.48 20.34
C ASN A 61 -17.40 -24.25 21.09
N ALA A 62 -16.32 -24.01 20.37
CA ALA A 62 -15.03 -23.70 20.97
C ALA A 62 -14.23 -22.66 20.17
N VAL A 63 -13.40 -21.93 20.89
CA VAL A 63 -12.46 -20.97 20.33
C VAL A 63 -11.08 -21.16 20.96
N LEU A 64 -10.03 -21.26 20.14
CA LEU A 64 -8.66 -21.20 20.63
C LEU A 64 -8.30 -19.75 20.99
N THR A 65 -7.63 -19.56 22.10
CA THR A 65 -7.13 -18.25 22.56
C THR A 65 -5.60 -18.20 22.64
N SER A 66 -4.94 -19.33 22.34
CA SER A 66 -3.50 -19.47 22.24
C SER A 66 -3.15 -20.68 21.37
N ASP A 67 -1.89 -20.74 20.95
CA ASP A 67 -1.29 -21.99 20.45
C ASP A 67 -1.38 -23.10 21.52
N ILE A 68 -1.54 -24.34 21.06
CA ILE A 68 -1.73 -25.52 21.91
C ILE A 68 -0.61 -26.53 21.65
N ASP A 69 0.21 -26.80 22.66
CA ASP A 69 1.26 -27.81 22.60
C ASP A 69 0.82 -29.14 23.26
N LEU A 70 0.73 -30.20 22.45
CA LEU A 70 0.38 -31.55 22.88
C LEU A 70 1.60 -32.43 23.21
N SER A 71 2.80 -31.86 23.34
CA SER A 71 4.03 -32.60 23.67
C SER A 71 3.85 -33.55 24.87
N GLY A 72 4.23 -34.81 24.67
CA GLY A 72 4.13 -35.86 25.69
C GLY A 72 2.70 -36.28 26.04
N LYS A 73 1.68 -35.80 25.31
CA LYS A 73 0.29 -36.20 25.44
C LYS A 73 -0.11 -37.08 24.26
N THR A 74 -1.00 -38.03 24.54
CA THR A 74 -1.63 -38.83 23.49
C THR A 74 -2.97 -38.21 23.13
N TRP A 75 -3.20 -37.93 21.84
CA TRP A 75 -4.42 -37.26 21.39
C TRP A 75 -5.56 -38.26 21.13
N SER A 76 -6.71 -38.04 21.76
CA SER A 76 -7.95 -38.73 21.38
C SER A 76 -8.74 -37.81 20.46
N PRO A 77 -8.99 -38.19 19.20
CA PRO A 77 -9.73 -37.34 18.26
C PRO A 77 -11.09 -36.91 18.83
N ILE A 78 -11.46 -35.66 18.54
CA ILE A 78 -12.78 -35.10 18.87
C ILE A 78 -13.82 -35.74 17.94
N GLY A 79 -14.92 -36.26 18.49
CA GLY A 79 -15.90 -37.02 17.74
C GLY A 79 -15.34 -38.39 17.31
N PRO A 80 -15.29 -39.39 18.20
CA PRO A 80 -14.47 -40.58 17.97
C PRO A 80 -15.15 -41.63 17.07
N ALA A 81 -16.43 -41.45 16.74
CA ALA A 81 -17.22 -42.42 15.99
C ALA A 81 -18.44 -41.78 15.31
N GLU A 82 -19.00 -42.45 14.29
CA GLU A 82 -20.15 -41.96 13.50
C GLU A 82 -21.44 -41.71 14.31
N PHE A 83 -21.63 -42.40 15.43
CA PHE A 83 -22.78 -42.18 16.32
C PHE A 83 -22.50 -41.12 17.40
N ARG A 84 -21.31 -40.52 17.38
CA ARG A 84 -20.89 -39.38 18.20
C ARG A 84 -19.98 -38.45 17.37
N PRO A 85 -20.48 -37.88 16.26
CA PRO A 85 -19.73 -36.92 15.48
C PRO A 85 -19.63 -35.59 16.24
N PHE A 86 -18.61 -34.79 15.97
CA PHE A 86 -18.64 -33.38 16.33
C PHE A 86 -19.56 -32.62 15.36
N THR A 87 -20.47 -31.80 15.89
CA THR A 87 -21.48 -31.05 15.13
C THR A 87 -21.51 -29.56 15.44
N GLY A 88 -20.66 -29.09 16.36
CA GLY A 88 -20.55 -27.69 16.75
C GLY A 88 -19.63 -26.88 15.83
N SER A 89 -19.26 -25.68 16.31
CA SER A 89 -18.27 -24.82 15.67
C SER A 89 -16.94 -24.79 16.44
N PHE A 90 -15.83 -24.87 15.72
CA PHE A 90 -14.49 -24.76 16.28
C PHE A 90 -13.70 -23.70 15.52
N ASP A 91 -13.37 -22.60 16.19
CA ASP A 91 -12.58 -21.51 15.62
C ASP A 91 -11.18 -21.48 16.23
N GLY A 92 -10.16 -21.77 15.41
CA GLY A 92 -8.78 -21.70 15.83
C GLY A 92 -8.24 -20.27 15.97
N GLN A 93 -8.91 -19.24 15.45
CA GLN A 93 -8.43 -17.85 15.41
C GLN A 93 -6.99 -17.66 14.89
N GLY A 94 -6.51 -18.58 14.04
CA GLY A 94 -5.14 -18.58 13.51
C GLY A 94 -4.14 -19.30 14.42
N HIS A 95 -4.57 -19.82 15.56
CA HIS A 95 -3.72 -20.54 16.49
C HIS A 95 -3.35 -21.93 15.99
N THR A 96 -2.16 -22.36 16.45
CA THR A 96 -1.54 -23.61 16.03
C THR A 96 -1.67 -24.69 17.10
N VAL A 97 -2.04 -25.89 16.67
CA VAL A 97 -1.95 -27.12 17.47
C VAL A 97 -0.71 -27.89 17.05
N ARG A 98 0.16 -28.13 18.03
CA ARG A 98 1.50 -28.70 17.87
C ARG A 98 1.60 -30.08 18.50
N ASN A 99 2.54 -30.89 18.00
CA ASN A 99 2.88 -32.21 18.53
C ASN A 99 1.66 -33.15 18.64
N LEU A 100 0.69 -33.02 17.74
CA LEU A 100 -0.50 -33.87 17.69
C LEU A 100 -0.12 -35.27 17.21
N VAL A 101 -0.31 -36.26 18.08
CA VAL A 101 -0.10 -37.68 17.78
C VAL A 101 -1.30 -38.48 18.25
N ASN A 102 -1.94 -39.20 17.33
CA ASN A 102 -3.10 -40.04 17.65
C ASN A 102 -2.75 -41.11 18.69
N ALA A 103 -3.49 -41.12 19.80
CA ALA A 103 -3.33 -42.06 20.90
C ALA A 103 -3.57 -43.52 20.49
N THR A 104 -4.61 -43.74 19.67
CA THR A 104 -5.05 -45.08 19.30
C THR A 104 -5.35 -45.14 17.80
N PRO A 105 -4.42 -45.65 16.98
CA PRO A 105 -4.69 -45.97 15.59
C PRO A 105 -5.98 -46.79 15.42
N GLY A 106 -6.93 -46.30 14.61
CA GLY A 106 -8.29 -46.83 14.60
C GLY A 106 -9.00 -46.62 13.26
N GLU A 107 -10.29 -46.29 13.31
CA GLU A 107 -11.06 -45.99 12.10
C GLU A 107 -10.85 -44.55 11.61
N TYR A 108 -10.85 -43.57 12.53
CA TYR A 108 -10.85 -42.15 12.20
C TYR A 108 -9.73 -41.42 12.94
N GLY A 109 -8.89 -40.69 12.21
CA GLY A 109 -7.74 -39.96 12.78
C GLY A 109 -7.64 -38.52 12.30
N GLY A 110 -7.12 -37.65 13.18
CA GLY A 110 -6.99 -36.20 12.97
C GLY A 110 -7.21 -35.44 14.27
N MET A 111 -7.25 -34.11 14.20
CA MET A 111 -7.78 -33.29 15.31
C MET A 111 -9.21 -33.74 15.66
N PHE A 112 -10.03 -33.90 14.62
CA PHE A 112 -11.37 -34.49 14.69
C PHE A 112 -11.36 -35.88 14.07
N GLY A 113 -11.99 -36.85 14.73
CA GLY A 113 -12.20 -38.18 14.17
C GLY A 113 -13.32 -38.12 13.14
N VAL A 114 -14.51 -37.81 13.61
CA VAL A 114 -15.74 -37.73 12.82
C VAL A 114 -16.44 -36.39 13.06
N VAL A 115 -16.82 -35.72 11.97
CA VAL A 115 -17.64 -34.50 12.02
C VAL A 115 -18.92 -34.67 11.20
N SER A 116 -19.94 -33.87 11.49
CA SER A 116 -21.20 -33.84 10.73
C SER A 116 -21.88 -32.49 10.90
N GLY A 117 -22.12 -31.77 9.81
CA GLY A 117 -22.73 -30.42 9.88
C GLY A 117 -21.91 -29.41 10.67
N ALA A 118 -20.61 -29.68 10.89
CA ALA A 118 -19.76 -28.86 11.76
C ALA A 118 -19.14 -27.69 10.98
N HIS A 119 -18.71 -26.66 11.70
CA HIS A 119 -17.93 -25.57 11.14
C HIS A 119 -16.56 -25.49 11.82
N VAL A 120 -15.50 -25.86 11.10
CA VAL A 120 -14.13 -25.83 11.61
C VAL A 120 -13.36 -24.77 10.83
N GLN A 121 -12.81 -23.77 11.51
CA GLN A 121 -12.13 -22.66 10.84
C GLN A 121 -10.85 -22.19 11.52
N ASN A 122 -9.99 -21.49 10.77
CA ASN A 122 -8.80 -20.78 11.28
C ASN A 122 -7.85 -21.64 12.12
N LEU A 123 -7.70 -22.92 11.79
CA LEU A 123 -6.95 -23.86 12.60
C LEU A 123 -5.71 -24.35 11.86
N ILE A 124 -4.57 -24.34 12.53
CA ILE A 124 -3.31 -24.86 12.01
C ILE A 124 -2.92 -26.12 12.78
N VAL A 125 -2.62 -27.21 12.07
CA VAL A 125 -1.97 -28.41 12.65
C VAL A 125 -0.52 -28.44 12.15
N SER A 126 0.41 -28.26 13.09
CA SER A 126 1.81 -27.96 12.76
C SER A 126 2.63 -29.16 12.24
N GLY A 127 3.73 -28.86 11.54
CA GLY A 127 4.64 -29.86 10.97
C GLY A 127 5.37 -30.74 11.98
N ASP A 128 5.38 -30.38 13.27
CA ASP A 128 5.86 -31.23 14.36
C ASP A 128 4.85 -32.33 14.76
N SER A 129 3.64 -32.31 14.19
CA SER A 129 2.60 -33.31 14.41
C SER A 129 2.71 -34.49 13.46
N LYS A 130 2.18 -35.65 13.87
CA LYS A 130 2.16 -36.86 13.06
C LYS A 130 0.87 -37.64 13.26
N VAL A 131 0.02 -37.62 12.23
CA VAL A 131 -1.29 -38.29 12.26
C VAL A 131 -1.22 -39.54 11.39
N SER A 132 -1.35 -40.71 12.00
CA SER A 132 -1.09 -41.96 11.28
C SER A 132 -2.01 -43.12 11.65
N ASN A 133 -1.93 -44.17 10.83
CA ASN A 133 -2.42 -45.53 11.09
C ASN A 133 -3.95 -45.63 11.31
N SER A 134 -4.75 -44.73 10.75
CA SER A 134 -6.22 -44.83 10.76
C SER A 134 -6.79 -45.21 9.37
N ARG A 135 -8.04 -45.72 9.30
CA ARG A 135 -8.69 -46.05 8.01
C ARG A 135 -8.92 -44.78 7.21
N TYR A 136 -9.57 -43.79 7.82
CA TYR A 136 -9.77 -42.45 7.32
C TYR A 136 -8.95 -41.48 8.16
N VAL A 137 -8.10 -40.69 7.54
CA VAL A 137 -7.23 -39.76 8.24
C VAL A 137 -7.11 -38.43 7.51
N GLY A 138 -7.23 -37.34 8.26
CA GLY A 138 -6.87 -35.99 7.83
C GLY A 138 -6.08 -35.29 8.92
N GLY A 139 -5.36 -34.22 8.58
CA GLY A 139 -4.75 -33.34 9.57
C GLY A 139 -5.82 -32.70 10.46
N ILE A 140 -6.88 -32.20 9.83
CA ILE A 140 -8.02 -31.59 10.52
C ILE A 140 -9.06 -32.65 10.89
N ALA A 141 -9.61 -33.40 9.92
CA ALA A 141 -10.66 -34.38 10.18
C ALA A 141 -10.46 -35.72 9.46
N GLY A 142 -10.73 -36.82 10.16
CA GLY A 142 -10.66 -38.16 9.56
C GLY A 142 -11.81 -38.42 8.59
N PHE A 143 -13.04 -38.30 9.07
CA PHE A 143 -14.26 -38.56 8.31
C PHE A 143 -15.32 -37.49 8.55
N ASP A 144 -15.89 -36.96 7.48
CA ASP A 144 -17.03 -36.07 7.52
C ASP A 144 -18.27 -36.79 6.98
N MET A 145 -19.34 -36.79 7.76
CA MET A 145 -20.60 -37.45 7.42
C MET A 145 -21.47 -36.61 6.47
N GLY A 146 -21.20 -35.31 6.34
CA GLY A 146 -21.88 -34.42 5.39
C GLY A 146 -22.30 -33.08 5.99
N GLY A 147 -22.50 -32.10 5.11
CA GLY A 147 -22.95 -30.74 5.45
C GLY A 147 -21.96 -29.89 6.26
N SER A 148 -20.71 -30.33 6.40
CA SER A 148 -19.68 -29.62 7.17
C SER A 148 -18.97 -28.56 6.31
N VAL A 149 -18.40 -27.55 6.96
CA VAL A 149 -17.57 -26.52 6.33
C VAL A 149 -16.22 -26.47 7.04
N PHE A 150 -15.16 -26.59 6.26
CA PHE A 150 -13.77 -26.39 6.68
C PHE A 150 -13.25 -25.14 5.99
N GLU A 151 -12.89 -24.11 6.75
CA GLU A 151 -12.49 -22.81 6.19
C GLU A 151 -11.18 -22.32 6.80
N ARG A 152 -10.22 -21.83 5.99
CA ARG A 152 -8.97 -21.25 6.53
C ARG A 152 -8.20 -22.21 7.45
N CYS A 153 -8.26 -23.50 7.14
CA CYS A 153 -7.56 -24.55 7.90
C CYS A 153 -6.27 -24.97 7.18
N GLN A 154 -5.24 -25.24 7.97
CA GLN A 154 -3.89 -25.54 7.47
C GLN A 154 -3.38 -26.85 8.07
N ASN A 155 -2.86 -27.73 7.21
CA ASN A 155 -2.13 -28.91 7.64
C ASN A 155 -0.67 -28.83 7.18
N GLU A 156 0.23 -28.75 8.14
CA GLU A 156 1.67 -28.89 7.94
C GLU A 156 2.17 -30.29 8.35
N ALA A 157 1.34 -31.04 9.08
CA ALA A 157 1.68 -32.33 9.66
C ALA A 157 1.82 -33.43 8.60
N GLN A 158 2.71 -34.39 8.88
CA GLN A 158 2.77 -35.62 8.08
C GLN A 158 1.53 -36.50 8.35
N ILE A 159 0.84 -36.88 7.28
CA ILE A 159 -0.36 -37.73 7.35
C ILE A 159 -0.09 -39.11 6.73
N SER A 160 -0.50 -40.18 7.41
CA SER A 160 -0.35 -41.56 6.90
C SER A 160 -1.58 -42.43 7.15
N GLY A 161 -2.32 -42.78 6.10
CA GLY A 161 -3.58 -43.54 6.18
C GLY A 161 -3.53 -44.97 5.64
N ARG A 162 -4.44 -45.82 6.11
CA ARG A 162 -4.64 -47.19 5.58
C ARG A 162 -5.60 -47.25 4.39
N THR A 163 -6.50 -46.28 4.24
CA THR A 163 -7.47 -46.29 3.13
C THR A 163 -7.62 -44.91 2.51
N ASN A 164 -7.96 -43.90 3.29
CA ASN A 164 -8.06 -42.52 2.79
C ASN A 164 -7.19 -41.61 3.65
N ALA A 165 -6.25 -40.91 3.02
CA ALA A 165 -5.43 -39.89 3.66
C ALA A 165 -5.57 -38.55 2.92
N GLY A 166 -6.16 -37.56 3.55
CA GLY A 166 -6.22 -36.18 3.06
C GLY A 166 -5.34 -35.27 3.91
N GLY A 167 -4.83 -34.16 3.37
CA GLY A 167 -4.19 -33.14 4.21
C GLY A 167 -5.17 -32.48 5.17
N ILE A 168 -6.35 -32.09 4.68
CA ILE A 168 -7.41 -31.49 5.51
C ILE A 168 -8.37 -32.56 6.00
N VAL A 169 -9.03 -33.28 5.07
CA VAL A 169 -10.07 -34.27 5.40
C VAL A 169 -9.79 -35.62 4.74
N GLY A 170 -9.78 -36.71 5.51
CA GLY A 170 -9.61 -38.05 4.95
C GLY A 170 -10.72 -38.42 3.95
N ARG A 171 -11.97 -38.33 4.40
CA ARG A 171 -13.17 -38.51 3.56
C ARG A 171 -14.16 -37.39 3.81
N LEU A 172 -14.39 -36.56 2.79
CA LEU A 172 -15.33 -35.44 2.80
C LEU A 172 -16.76 -35.92 2.48
N GLY A 173 -17.71 -35.52 3.32
CA GLY A 173 -19.09 -35.95 3.28
C GLY A 173 -19.93 -35.27 2.20
N THR A 174 -21.17 -35.73 2.04
CA THR A 174 -22.09 -35.20 1.03
C THR A 174 -22.40 -33.73 1.30
N GLY A 175 -22.30 -32.89 0.26
CA GLY A 175 -22.63 -31.46 0.36
C GLY A 175 -21.68 -30.60 1.20
N SER A 176 -20.58 -31.17 1.68
CA SER A 176 -19.59 -30.46 2.50
C SER A 176 -18.62 -29.62 1.68
N LYS A 177 -18.00 -28.63 2.32
CA LYS A 177 -17.12 -27.65 1.67
C LYS A 177 -15.77 -27.57 2.36
N VAL A 178 -14.71 -27.49 1.56
CA VAL A 178 -13.37 -27.10 1.98
C VAL A 178 -13.01 -25.82 1.24
N LEU A 179 -12.82 -24.73 1.99
CA LEU A 179 -12.70 -23.37 1.49
C LEU A 179 -11.41 -22.77 2.03
N ASP A 180 -10.59 -22.15 1.18
CA ASP A 180 -9.39 -21.42 1.63
C ASP A 180 -8.52 -22.28 2.56
N CYS A 181 -8.20 -23.52 2.18
CA CYS A 181 -7.41 -24.42 3.03
C CYS A 181 -6.07 -24.75 2.38
N SER A 182 -5.06 -25.01 3.21
CA SER A 182 -3.71 -25.34 2.74
C SER A 182 -3.18 -26.66 3.30
N ASN A 183 -2.44 -27.39 2.48
CA ASN A 183 -1.63 -28.52 2.92
C ASN A 183 -0.17 -28.37 2.47
N SER A 184 0.75 -28.34 3.43
CA SER A 184 2.20 -28.44 3.19
C SER A 184 2.79 -29.75 3.72
N GLY A 185 2.05 -30.47 4.55
CA GLY A 185 2.44 -31.77 5.08
C GLY A 185 2.46 -32.89 4.03
N ALA A 186 3.40 -33.82 4.15
CA ALA A 186 3.47 -34.98 3.27
C ALA A 186 2.32 -35.97 3.55
N ILE A 187 1.64 -36.43 2.50
CA ILE A 187 0.50 -37.34 2.57
C ILE A 187 0.90 -38.70 2.02
N THR A 188 0.67 -39.76 2.80
CA THR A 188 0.87 -41.15 2.38
C THR A 188 -0.37 -41.99 2.66
N SER A 189 -0.79 -42.83 1.70
CA SER A 189 -1.91 -43.75 1.87
C SER A 189 -1.64 -45.12 1.26
N GLN A 190 -2.17 -46.17 1.90
CA GLN A 190 -2.20 -47.53 1.35
C GLN A 190 -3.36 -47.77 0.38
N LYS A 191 -4.12 -46.72 0.03
CA LYS A 191 -5.09 -46.75 -1.06
C LYS A 191 -5.21 -45.37 -1.70
N SER A 192 -6.16 -44.55 -1.26
CA SER A 192 -6.46 -43.24 -1.84
C SER A 192 -5.79 -42.12 -1.05
N ALA A 193 -5.18 -41.17 -1.75
CA ALA A 193 -4.52 -40.01 -1.15
C ALA A 193 -4.93 -38.72 -1.88
N GLY A 194 -5.10 -37.63 -1.13
CA GLY A 194 -5.34 -36.31 -1.68
C GLY A 194 -4.62 -35.25 -0.88
N GLY A 195 -4.07 -34.22 -1.52
CA GLY A 195 -3.43 -33.11 -0.78
C GLY A 195 -4.42 -32.38 0.11
N ILE A 196 -5.66 -32.19 -0.33
CA ILE A 196 -6.74 -31.61 0.47
C ILE A 196 -7.66 -32.71 1.03
N ALA A 197 -8.20 -33.57 0.16
CA ALA A 197 -9.09 -34.65 0.56
C ALA A 197 -8.89 -35.94 -0.22
N ALA A 198 -8.80 -37.10 0.45
CA ALA A 198 -8.61 -38.37 -0.26
C ALA A 198 -9.87 -38.88 -0.95
N PHE A 199 -11.06 -38.56 -0.42
CA PHE A 199 -12.32 -38.88 -1.08
C PHE A 199 -13.34 -37.76 -0.89
N CYS A 200 -14.01 -37.36 -1.97
CA CYS A 200 -15.08 -36.38 -1.96
C CYS A 200 -16.43 -37.03 -2.33
N ALA A 201 -17.42 -36.96 -1.44
CA ALA A 201 -18.77 -37.46 -1.70
C ALA A 201 -19.60 -36.51 -2.58
N SER A 202 -20.80 -36.94 -2.98
CA SER A 202 -21.63 -36.20 -3.92
C SER A 202 -21.95 -34.78 -3.46
N GLY A 203 -21.86 -33.83 -4.39
CA GLY A 203 -22.17 -32.42 -4.15
C GLY A 203 -21.18 -31.67 -3.23
N SER A 204 -20.04 -32.28 -2.90
CA SER A 204 -18.99 -31.60 -2.13
C SER A 204 -18.15 -30.66 -3.00
N SER A 205 -17.48 -29.69 -2.36
CA SER A 205 -16.64 -28.71 -3.05
C SER A 205 -15.30 -28.47 -2.36
N VAL A 206 -14.25 -28.34 -3.17
CA VAL A 206 -12.93 -27.84 -2.76
C VAL A 206 -12.66 -26.55 -3.53
N GLU A 207 -12.54 -25.43 -2.83
CA GLU A 207 -12.47 -24.10 -3.43
C GLU A 207 -11.37 -23.26 -2.79
N SER A 208 -10.61 -22.53 -3.62
CA SER A 208 -9.52 -21.67 -3.16
C SER A 208 -8.50 -22.40 -2.28
N CYS A 209 -8.17 -23.65 -2.59
CA CYS A 209 -7.27 -24.47 -1.77
C CYS A 209 -5.88 -24.62 -2.41
N LEU A 210 -4.86 -24.80 -1.56
CA LEU A 210 -3.48 -24.97 -1.97
C LEU A 210 -2.87 -26.26 -1.42
N ASN A 211 -2.21 -27.05 -2.26
CA ASN A 211 -1.36 -28.15 -1.82
C ASN A 211 0.09 -27.95 -2.27
N VAL A 212 1.03 -27.89 -1.33
CA VAL A 212 2.48 -27.91 -1.61
C VAL A 212 3.16 -29.16 -1.04
N GLY A 213 2.45 -29.95 -0.23
CA GLY A 213 2.93 -31.24 0.28
C GLY A 213 2.89 -32.34 -0.78
N GLY A 214 3.88 -33.24 -0.75
CA GLY A 214 3.91 -34.41 -1.62
C GLY A 214 2.82 -35.43 -1.26
N VAL A 215 2.14 -36.00 -2.26
CA VAL A 215 0.98 -36.90 -2.12
C VAL A 215 1.26 -38.24 -2.77
N ASN A 216 1.31 -39.29 -1.94
CA ASN A 216 1.61 -40.65 -2.37
C ASN A 216 0.53 -41.64 -1.91
N GLY A 217 -0.21 -42.23 -2.84
CA GLY A 217 -1.13 -43.33 -2.58
C GLY A 217 -0.76 -44.56 -3.41
N SER A 218 -1.01 -45.76 -2.88
CA SER A 218 -0.71 -46.99 -3.63
C SER A 218 -1.73 -47.33 -4.71
N ASP A 219 -2.92 -46.72 -4.68
CA ASP A 219 -3.87 -46.72 -5.79
C ASP A 219 -3.70 -45.43 -6.59
N SER A 220 -2.94 -45.49 -7.67
CA SER A 220 -2.65 -44.32 -8.51
C SER A 220 -3.92 -43.72 -9.15
N SER A 221 -4.97 -44.52 -9.35
CA SER A 221 -6.25 -44.05 -9.90
C SER A 221 -7.09 -43.26 -8.89
N ALA A 222 -6.74 -43.34 -7.60
CA ALA A 222 -7.40 -42.66 -6.51
C ALA A 222 -6.42 -41.77 -5.71
N THR A 223 -5.36 -41.31 -6.38
CA THR A 223 -4.34 -40.43 -5.83
C THR A 223 -4.27 -39.17 -6.67
N GLY A 224 -4.38 -38.01 -6.04
CA GLY A 224 -4.28 -36.73 -6.75
C GLY A 224 -3.80 -35.60 -5.85
N ALA A 225 -3.20 -34.59 -6.47
CA ALA A 225 -2.55 -33.49 -5.76
C ALA A 225 -3.54 -32.66 -4.94
N MET A 226 -4.77 -32.45 -5.42
CA MET A 226 -5.86 -31.83 -4.66
C MET A 226 -6.77 -32.87 -4.01
N ILE A 227 -7.41 -33.72 -4.83
CA ILE A 227 -8.28 -34.80 -4.35
C ILE A 227 -7.89 -36.15 -4.92
N GLY A 228 -8.09 -37.22 -4.15
CA GLY A 228 -7.82 -38.59 -4.60
C GLY A 228 -8.92 -39.18 -5.46
N ALA A 229 -10.04 -39.54 -4.84
CA ALA A 229 -11.23 -40.06 -5.51
C ALA A 229 -12.45 -39.18 -5.24
N PHE A 230 -13.47 -39.27 -6.09
CA PHE A 230 -14.66 -38.43 -5.95
C PHE A 230 -15.92 -39.10 -6.47
N SER A 231 -17.06 -38.62 -6.00
CA SER A 231 -18.39 -39.00 -6.47
C SER A 231 -18.95 -37.94 -7.43
N VAL A 232 -20.00 -38.30 -8.18
CA VAL A 232 -20.70 -37.39 -9.09
C VAL A 232 -21.15 -36.12 -8.35
N GLY A 233 -20.95 -34.97 -9.00
CA GLY A 233 -21.31 -33.66 -8.47
C GLY A 233 -20.25 -33.00 -7.60
N THR A 234 -19.10 -33.64 -7.39
CA THR A 234 -17.93 -33.00 -6.74
C THR A 234 -17.38 -31.89 -7.62
N THR A 235 -16.97 -30.76 -7.01
CA THR A 235 -16.31 -29.66 -7.71
C THR A 235 -14.98 -29.31 -7.07
N VAL A 236 -13.99 -29.00 -7.91
CA VAL A 236 -12.71 -28.40 -7.50
C VAL A 236 -12.58 -27.10 -8.30
N ARG A 237 -12.37 -25.98 -7.61
CA ARG A 237 -12.34 -24.65 -8.22
C ARG A 237 -11.25 -23.79 -7.61
N ASN A 238 -10.63 -22.94 -8.42
CA ASN A 238 -9.65 -21.96 -7.97
C ASN A 238 -8.57 -22.59 -7.05
N SER A 239 -8.14 -23.81 -7.36
CA SER A 239 -7.38 -24.65 -6.44
C SER A 239 -6.11 -25.13 -7.12
N TYR A 240 -4.99 -25.01 -6.42
CA TYR A 240 -3.66 -25.12 -7.00
C TYR A 240 -2.80 -26.11 -6.23
N SER A 241 -1.87 -26.77 -6.92
CA SER A 241 -0.87 -27.61 -6.30
C SER A 241 0.52 -27.36 -6.87
N LEU A 242 1.56 -27.51 -6.04
CA LEU A 242 2.94 -27.56 -6.50
C LEU A 242 3.13 -28.68 -7.54
N GLU A 243 3.81 -28.38 -8.63
CA GLU A 243 4.23 -29.36 -9.64
C GLU A 243 5.04 -30.49 -9.01
N GLY A 244 4.74 -31.73 -9.38
CA GLY A 244 5.38 -32.91 -8.82
C GLY A 244 4.87 -33.31 -7.42
N ALA A 245 3.91 -32.60 -6.85
CA ALA A 245 3.24 -33.04 -5.62
C ALA A 245 2.50 -34.39 -5.81
N SER A 246 1.99 -34.65 -7.02
CA SER A 246 1.44 -35.96 -7.42
C SER A 246 1.45 -36.08 -8.95
N GLU A 247 1.21 -37.28 -9.48
CA GLU A 247 1.09 -37.51 -10.94
C GLU A 247 -0.21 -36.92 -11.51
N LEU A 248 -1.31 -37.00 -10.76
CA LEU A 248 -2.63 -36.49 -11.15
C LEU A 248 -2.96 -35.26 -10.33
N SER A 249 -3.62 -34.27 -10.92
CA SER A 249 -3.98 -33.06 -10.18
C SER A 249 -5.16 -33.25 -9.23
N GLY A 250 -6.07 -34.19 -9.52
CA GLY A 250 -7.32 -34.32 -8.77
C GLY A 250 -8.26 -33.11 -8.93
N GLY A 251 -8.28 -32.48 -10.11
CA GLY A 251 -9.22 -31.40 -10.45
C GLY A 251 -8.72 -29.98 -10.23
N GLY A 252 -7.60 -29.77 -9.56
CA GLY A 252 -6.91 -28.46 -9.49
C GLY A 252 -5.88 -28.28 -10.61
N GLU A 253 -5.21 -27.13 -10.59
CA GLU A 253 -4.14 -26.79 -11.52
C GLU A 253 -2.77 -26.95 -10.86
N PHE A 254 -1.78 -27.42 -11.62
CA PHE A 254 -0.40 -27.44 -11.15
C PHE A 254 0.25 -26.07 -11.37
N LYS A 255 1.11 -25.69 -10.43
CA LYS A 255 1.91 -24.47 -10.44
C LYS A 255 3.35 -24.81 -10.09
N SER A 256 4.29 -24.24 -10.84
CA SER A 256 5.72 -24.35 -10.55
C SER A 256 6.06 -23.65 -9.22
N ALA A 257 7.22 -23.97 -8.66
CA ALA A 257 7.70 -23.30 -7.46
C ALA A 257 7.87 -21.79 -7.66
N ASP A 258 8.29 -21.37 -8.86
CA ASP A 258 8.48 -19.95 -9.20
C ASP A 258 7.13 -19.21 -9.28
N GLU A 259 6.10 -19.81 -9.87
CA GLU A 259 4.74 -19.22 -9.89
C GLU A 259 4.18 -19.11 -8.47
N LEU A 260 4.41 -20.11 -7.62
CA LEU A 260 3.97 -20.10 -6.22
C LEU A 260 4.65 -18.99 -5.40
N ALA A 261 5.91 -18.67 -5.66
CA ALA A 261 6.66 -17.62 -4.97
C ALA A 261 6.51 -16.21 -5.60
N SER A 262 5.70 -16.10 -6.66
CA SER A 262 5.60 -14.87 -7.47
C SER A 262 4.47 -13.93 -7.06
N GLY A 263 3.57 -14.32 -6.14
CA GLY A 263 2.32 -13.61 -5.88
C GLY A 263 1.15 -13.98 -6.80
N GLU A 264 1.42 -14.61 -7.95
CA GLU A 264 0.36 -15.00 -8.89
C GLU A 264 -0.67 -15.91 -8.22
N VAL A 265 -0.22 -16.96 -7.55
CA VAL A 265 -1.12 -17.96 -6.96
C VAL A 265 -1.91 -17.37 -5.80
N ALA A 266 -1.31 -16.50 -4.97
CA ALA A 266 -2.03 -15.78 -3.92
C ALA A 266 -3.15 -14.88 -4.51
N TRP A 267 -2.86 -14.16 -5.60
CA TRP A 267 -3.83 -13.34 -6.31
C TRP A 267 -4.99 -14.17 -6.86
N LEU A 268 -4.69 -15.30 -7.49
CA LEU A 268 -5.69 -16.22 -8.03
C LEU A 268 -6.55 -16.84 -6.92
N LEU A 269 -5.95 -17.36 -5.86
CA LEU A 269 -6.65 -17.93 -4.69
C LEU A 269 -7.64 -16.93 -4.07
N ASN A 270 -7.33 -15.63 -4.11
CA ASN A 270 -8.21 -14.57 -3.66
C ASN A 270 -9.33 -14.19 -4.66
N GLY A 271 -9.41 -14.82 -5.83
CA GLY A 271 -10.39 -14.49 -6.87
C GLY A 271 -10.02 -13.25 -7.67
N GLU A 272 -8.72 -13.04 -7.90
CA GLU A 272 -8.17 -11.89 -8.62
C GLU A 272 -8.48 -10.53 -7.97
N THR A 273 -8.30 -10.46 -6.65
CA THR A 273 -8.50 -9.23 -5.85
C THR A 273 -7.53 -9.19 -4.67
N PRO A 274 -7.11 -7.98 -4.20
CA PRO A 274 -6.27 -7.86 -3.01
C PRO A 274 -7.04 -8.09 -1.69
N SER A 275 -8.38 -8.21 -1.73
CA SER A 275 -9.24 -8.25 -0.54
C SER A 275 -9.43 -9.63 0.08
N GLY A 276 -8.73 -10.67 -0.39
CA GLY A 276 -8.90 -12.04 0.09
C GLY A 276 -7.98 -12.41 1.26
N ALA A 277 -8.17 -13.64 1.75
CA ALA A 277 -7.47 -14.18 2.92
C ALA A 277 -6.01 -14.55 2.65
N TRP A 278 -5.69 -14.94 1.41
CA TRP A 278 -4.34 -15.36 1.03
C TRP A 278 -3.40 -14.16 0.94
N LYS A 279 -2.21 -14.34 1.50
CA LYS A 279 -1.13 -13.38 1.63
C LYS A 279 0.19 -14.03 1.20
N GLU A 280 1.16 -13.19 0.88
CA GLU A 280 2.49 -13.65 0.49
C GLU A 280 3.51 -12.52 0.69
N ASN A 281 4.67 -12.83 1.28
CA ASN A 281 5.80 -11.89 1.32
C ASN A 281 6.68 -12.14 0.10
N LEU A 282 6.53 -11.33 -0.95
CA LEU A 282 7.19 -11.53 -2.23
C LEU A 282 8.70 -11.35 -2.11
N GLY A 283 9.45 -12.31 -2.67
CA GLY A 283 10.92 -12.37 -2.56
C GLY A 283 11.44 -13.11 -1.31
N GLU A 284 10.57 -13.48 -0.37
CA GLU A 284 10.93 -14.24 0.84
C GLU A 284 10.16 -15.57 0.96
N ALA A 285 8.84 -15.53 0.77
CA ALA A 285 7.97 -16.68 0.87
C ALA A 285 8.12 -17.60 -0.35
N SER A 286 7.99 -18.91 -0.14
CA SER A 286 8.05 -19.91 -1.23
C SER A 286 6.68 -20.25 -1.82
N TYR A 287 5.59 -19.84 -1.15
CA TYR A 287 4.21 -20.08 -1.56
C TYR A 287 3.24 -19.21 -0.74
N PRO A 288 1.98 -19.05 -1.18
CA PRO A 288 0.95 -18.29 -0.45
C PRO A 288 0.61 -18.89 0.92
N SER A 289 0.31 -18.04 1.89
CA SER A 289 -0.17 -18.43 3.23
C SER A 289 -1.30 -17.49 3.70
N PHE A 290 -1.76 -17.61 4.96
CA PHE A 290 -2.68 -16.62 5.55
C PHE A 290 -1.95 -15.50 6.31
N GLU A 291 -0.62 -15.54 6.37
CA GLU A 291 0.24 -14.52 6.97
C GLU A 291 1.08 -13.82 5.90
N GLY A 292 1.40 -12.55 6.12
CA GLY A 292 2.26 -11.74 5.25
C GLY A 292 1.55 -10.60 4.54
N GLY A 293 2.18 -10.09 3.47
CA GLY A 293 1.72 -8.95 2.70
C GLY A 293 0.52 -9.24 1.80
N THR A 294 -0.33 -8.23 1.62
CA THR A 294 -1.36 -8.28 0.56
C THR A 294 -0.68 -8.25 -0.80
N VAL A 295 -1.17 -9.06 -1.74
CA VAL A 295 -0.68 -9.08 -3.12
C VAL A 295 -1.55 -8.21 -4.01
N TYR A 296 -0.92 -7.31 -4.75
CA TYR A 296 -1.52 -6.46 -5.77
C TYR A 296 -0.97 -6.86 -7.14
N LYS A 297 -1.84 -6.88 -8.15
CA LYS A 297 -1.43 -7.02 -9.55
C LYS A 297 -1.31 -5.63 -10.20
N TRP A 298 -0.13 -5.29 -10.69
CA TRP A 298 0.11 -4.04 -11.43
C TRP A 298 -0.32 -4.16 -12.89
N ARG A 299 -0.43 -3.03 -13.59
CA ARG A 299 -0.88 -2.96 -14.99
C ARG A 299 0.02 -3.70 -15.99
N ASP A 300 1.28 -3.93 -15.64
CA ASP A 300 2.24 -4.72 -16.44
C ASP A 300 2.11 -6.24 -16.21
N ASN A 301 1.13 -6.69 -15.43
CA ASN A 301 0.90 -8.07 -15.00
C ASN A 301 1.95 -8.64 -14.02
N THR A 302 2.74 -7.79 -13.37
CA THR A 302 3.58 -8.21 -12.24
C THR A 302 2.84 -8.08 -10.91
N TYR A 303 3.34 -8.75 -9.88
CA TYR A 303 2.72 -8.81 -8.56
C TYR A 303 3.62 -8.17 -7.50
N HIS A 304 3.00 -7.45 -6.56
CA HIS A 304 3.71 -6.63 -5.58
C HIS A 304 3.00 -6.63 -4.23
N ASN A 305 3.75 -6.41 -3.15
CA ASN A 305 3.17 -6.15 -1.83
C ASN A 305 2.81 -4.68 -1.58
N SER A 306 2.78 -3.87 -2.65
CA SER A 306 2.40 -2.47 -2.60
C SER A 306 1.55 -2.11 -3.82
N LEU A 307 0.73 -1.06 -3.67
CA LEU A 307 0.01 -0.47 -4.79
C LEU A 307 0.99 0.05 -5.84
N GLU A 308 0.56 0.03 -7.10
CA GLU A 308 1.32 0.65 -8.18
C GLU A 308 1.55 2.13 -7.82
N PRO A 309 2.80 2.63 -7.87
CA PRO A 309 3.07 4.03 -7.59
C PRO A 309 2.46 4.87 -8.70
N ALA A 310 1.79 5.96 -8.33
CA ALA A 310 1.33 6.93 -9.31
C ALA A 310 2.51 7.47 -10.13
N PRO A 311 2.30 7.86 -11.40
CA PRO A 311 3.31 8.57 -12.18
C PRO A 311 3.76 9.86 -11.48
N LYS A 312 4.98 10.33 -11.77
CA LYS A 312 5.41 11.67 -11.33
C LYS A 312 4.45 12.73 -11.88
N PRO A 313 4.10 13.76 -11.09
CA PRO A 313 3.31 14.88 -11.60
C PRO A 313 4.00 15.54 -12.79
N ALA A 314 3.23 15.89 -13.81
CA ALA A 314 3.73 16.61 -14.98
C ALA A 314 3.99 18.09 -14.62
N GLY A 315 4.97 18.69 -15.31
CA GLY A 315 5.33 20.10 -15.15
C GLY A 315 6.67 20.31 -14.46
N THR A 316 6.86 21.52 -13.93
CA THR A 316 8.07 21.89 -13.19
C THR A 316 7.65 22.65 -11.97
N LEU A 317 8.02 22.13 -10.79
CA LEU A 317 7.77 22.79 -9.52
C LEU A 317 8.60 24.08 -9.45
N LYS A 318 7.93 25.20 -9.22
CA LYS A 318 8.52 26.55 -9.20
C LYS A 318 8.09 27.29 -7.95
N VAL A 319 8.98 28.14 -7.46
CA VAL A 319 8.66 29.10 -6.41
C VAL A 319 7.94 30.28 -7.05
N VAL A 320 6.74 30.60 -6.58
CA VAL A 320 5.93 31.73 -7.08
C VAL A 320 5.84 32.88 -6.09
N GLY A 321 6.03 32.61 -4.80
CA GLY A 321 5.99 33.61 -3.73
C GLY A 321 7.02 33.32 -2.65
N ARG A 322 7.64 34.37 -2.10
CA ARG A 322 8.55 34.28 -0.95
C ARG A 322 8.48 35.54 -0.08
N THR A 323 8.38 35.34 1.22
CA THR A 323 8.57 36.36 2.25
C THR A 323 9.77 35.99 3.13
N SER A 324 9.98 36.71 4.23
CA SER A 324 10.95 36.34 5.24
C SER A 324 10.56 35.10 6.04
N VAL A 325 9.28 34.71 6.03
CA VAL A 325 8.74 33.61 6.84
C VAL A 325 7.83 32.66 6.07
N SER A 326 7.74 32.79 4.75
CA SER A 326 6.90 31.93 3.92
C SER A 326 7.47 31.70 2.52
N ILE A 327 7.11 30.56 1.94
CA ILE A 327 7.42 30.16 0.57
C ILE A 327 6.15 29.54 -0.04
N GLU A 328 5.82 29.93 -1.27
CA GLU A 328 4.70 29.39 -2.05
C GLU A 328 5.22 28.79 -3.36
N VAL A 329 4.71 27.61 -3.73
CA VAL A 329 5.14 26.87 -4.92
C VAL A 329 3.97 26.49 -5.83
N GLU A 330 4.19 26.48 -7.14
CA GLU A 330 3.21 26.04 -8.14
C GLU A 330 3.90 25.36 -9.34
N GLY A 331 3.14 25.06 -10.39
CA GLY A 331 3.67 24.64 -11.70
C GLY A 331 3.63 23.14 -11.98
N LEU A 332 3.03 22.36 -11.08
CA LEU A 332 2.69 20.96 -11.31
C LEU A 332 1.20 20.80 -11.62
N GLU A 333 0.87 19.88 -12.52
CA GLU A 333 -0.50 19.56 -12.88
C GLU A 333 -1.11 18.55 -11.89
N PRO A 334 -2.23 18.87 -11.21
CA PRO A 334 -2.92 17.90 -10.38
C PRO A 334 -3.65 16.87 -11.23
N ASN A 335 -3.79 15.66 -10.70
CA ASN A 335 -4.61 14.62 -11.31
C ASN A 335 -5.33 13.83 -10.22
N ASP A 336 -6.66 13.93 -10.21
CA ASP A 336 -7.52 13.26 -9.23
C ASP A 336 -7.51 11.72 -9.40
N GLU A 337 -7.19 11.21 -10.59
CA GLU A 337 -6.96 9.77 -10.81
C GLU A 337 -5.85 9.23 -9.88
N TYR A 338 -4.89 10.08 -9.53
CA TYR A 338 -3.74 9.74 -8.68
C TYR A 338 -3.80 10.37 -7.29
N GLY A 339 -4.94 10.96 -6.90
CA GLY A 339 -5.14 11.53 -5.56
C GLY A 339 -4.76 13.01 -5.39
N GLY A 340 -4.60 13.76 -6.48
CA GLY A 340 -4.26 15.19 -6.41
C GLY A 340 -2.80 15.43 -6.04
N LEU A 341 -2.45 16.66 -5.64
CA LEU A 341 -1.08 17.02 -5.23
C LEU A 341 -0.98 17.18 -3.72
N GLU A 342 0.15 16.78 -3.17
CA GLU A 342 0.59 17.13 -1.82
C GLU A 342 2.03 17.64 -1.84
N PHE A 343 2.36 18.45 -0.84
CA PHE A 343 3.60 19.20 -0.71
C PHE A 343 4.25 18.96 0.64
N SER A 344 5.58 18.99 0.70
CA SER A 344 6.35 18.87 1.94
C SER A 344 7.58 19.77 1.90
N ILE A 345 7.99 20.29 3.04
CA ILE A 345 9.22 21.11 3.17
C ILE A 345 10.42 20.32 3.70
N ASP A 346 10.19 19.09 4.17
CA ASP A 346 11.21 18.21 4.75
C ASP A 346 11.20 16.79 4.14
N GLY A 347 10.27 16.50 3.23
CA GLY A 347 10.09 15.21 2.57
C GLY A 347 9.36 14.17 3.43
N SER A 348 8.86 14.54 4.61
CA SER A 348 8.24 13.63 5.58
C SER A 348 6.83 14.05 6.00
N ALA A 349 6.62 15.34 6.30
CA ALA A 349 5.32 15.90 6.65
C ALA A 349 4.67 16.50 5.40
N TRP A 350 3.51 15.96 5.01
CA TRP A 350 2.81 16.32 3.77
C TRP A 350 1.54 17.13 4.05
N GLN A 351 1.29 18.14 3.23
CA GLN A 351 0.11 19.01 3.26
C GLN A 351 -0.45 19.22 1.86
N THR A 352 -1.73 19.55 1.75
CA THR A 352 -2.38 19.84 0.45
C THR A 352 -2.18 21.29 -0.01
N SER A 353 -1.83 22.19 0.91
CA SER A 353 -1.57 23.59 0.60
C SER A 353 -0.18 23.77 -0.04
N PRO A 354 -0.04 24.56 -1.12
CA PRO A 354 1.25 24.91 -1.70
C PRO A 354 2.03 26.00 -0.92
N LEU A 355 1.39 26.62 0.07
CA LEU A 355 1.98 27.69 0.90
C LEU A 355 2.54 27.13 2.21
N PHE A 356 3.80 27.41 2.48
CA PHE A 356 4.49 27.12 3.73
C PHE A 356 4.71 28.41 4.51
N GLU A 357 4.23 28.47 5.75
CA GLU A 357 4.35 29.62 6.64
C GLU A 357 5.16 29.29 7.91
N GLY A 358 5.53 30.31 8.68
CA GLY A 358 6.27 30.14 9.95
C GLY A 358 7.74 29.73 9.75
N LEU A 359 8.30 30.00 8.59
CA LEU A 359 9.68 29.67 8.24
C LEU A 359 10.68 30.65 8.88
N THR A 360 11.94 30.22 8.96
CA THR A 360 13.03 31.05 9.48
C THR A 360 13.54 31.98 8.37
N PRO A 361 13.76 33.29 8.65
CA PRO A 361 14.35 34.21 7.68
C PRO A 361 15.73 33.78 7.21
N HIS A 362 16.05 34.12 5.96
CA HIS A 362 17.33 33.81 5.32
C HIS A 362 17.77 32.34 5.43
N THR A 363 16.82 31.42 5.37
CA THR A 363 17.06 29.99 5.53
C THR A 363 16.66 29.25 4.26
N SER A 364 17.51 28.33 3.82
CA SER A 364 17.27 27.50 2.63
C SER A 364 16.46 26.26 3.00
N TYR A 365 15.46 25.98 2.16
CA TYR A 365 14.56 24.83 2.25
C TYR A 365 14.54 24.10 0.90
N VAL A 366 14.20 22.81 0.94
CA VAL A 366 13.87 22.02 -0.26
C VAL A 366 12.39 21.66 -0.16
N ILE A 367 11.60 22.18 -1.10
CA ILE A 367 10.18 21.90 -1.18
C ILE A 367 9.99 20.73 -2.13
N TYR A 368 9.23 19.74 -1.69
CA TYR A 368 8.84 18.54 -2.41
C TYR A 368 7.36 18.60 -2.77
N ALA A 369 7.00 18.01 -3.90
CA ALA A 369 5.62 17.81 -4.30
C ALA A 369 5.46 16.45 -5.00
N ARG A 370 4.32 15.78 -4.78
CA ARG A 370 4.00 14.49 -5.42
C ARG A 370 2.49 14.30 -5.55
N HIS A 371 2.07 13.25 -6.25
CA HIS A 371 0.71 12.76 -6.15
C HIS A 371 0.52 11.98 -4.85
N ALA A 372 -0.56 12.25 -4.13
CA ALA A 372 -0.79 11.68 -2.80
C ALA A 372 -1.18 10.19 -2.83
N GLY A 373 -1.62 9.66 -3.99
CA GLY A 373 -2.26 8.35 -4.07
C GLY A 373 -3.69 8.37 -3.54
N ASN A 374 -4.44 7.29 -3.77
CA ASN A 374 -5.88 7.22 -3.43
C ASN A 374 -6.39 5.81 -3.10
N GLY A 375 -5.51 4.92 -2.65
CA GLY A 375 -5.86 3.53 -2.34
C GLY A 375 -5.97 2.61 -3.56
N SER A 376 -6.11 3.16 -4.77
CA SER A 376 -5.85 2.46 -6.04
C SER A 376 -4.41 2.66 -6.51
N TRP A 377 -3.81 3.79 -6.14
CA TRP A 377 -2.42 4.14 -6.41
C TRP A 377 -1.70 4.46 -5.11
N ALA A 378 -0.44 4.03 -5.01
CA ALA A 378 0.49 4.54 -4.01
C ALA A 378 0.91 5.98 -4.35
N PRO A 379 1.40 6.75 -3.37
CA PRO A 379 1.98 8.06 -3.62
C PRO A 379 3.10 7.98 -4.68
N SER A 380 3.19 8.99 -5.54
CA SER A 380 4.24 9.02 -6.58
C SER A 380 5.59 9.42 -6.03
N GLU A 381 6.65 9.23 -6.83
CA GLU A 381 7.93 9.87 -6.56
C GLU A 381 7.79 11.41 -6.56
N SER A 382 8.52 12.08 -5.68
CA SER A 382 8.46 13.53 -5.56
C SER A 382 9.32 14.28 -6.58
N VAL A 383 8.83 15.45 -6.97
CA VAL A 383 9.61 16.53 -7.61
C VAL A 383 10.03 17.52 -6.53
N SER A 384 11.16 18.21 -6.68
CA SER A 384 11.59 19.20 -5.69
C SER A 384 12.14 20.49 -6.27
N VAL A 385 12.09 21.56 -5.48
CA VAL A 385 12.69 22.87 -5.76
C VAL A 385 13.33 23.43 -4.50
N ALA A 386 14.55 23.95 -4.61
CA ALA A 386 15.21 24.63 -3.51
C ALA A 386 14.80 26.11 -3.49
N ALA A 387 14.58 26.64 -2.29
CA ALA A 387 14.19 28.03 -2.10
C ALA A 387 14.75 28.56 -0.78
N THR A 388 15.18 29.83 -0.78
CA THR A 388 15.63 30.53 0.43
C THR A 388 14.63 31.63 0.74
N THR A 389 14.16 31.68 2.00
CA THR A 389 13.33 32.79 2.48
C THR A 389 14.08 34.12 2.36
N LYS A 390 13.34 35.21 2.19
CA LYS A 390 13.95 36.54 2.16
C LYS A 390 14.53 36.90 3.53
N GLN A 391 15.40 37.90 3.56
CA GLN A 391 15.80 38.53 4.81
C GLN A 391 14.66 39.43 5.33
N VAL A 392 14.62 39.65 6.64
CA VAL A 392 13.72 40.67 7.22
C VAL A 392 14.17 42.04 6.72
N ALA A 393 13.24 42.86 6.21
CA ALA A 393 13.57 44.21 5.75
C ALA A 393 14.30 45.02 6.84
N PRO A 394 15.40 45.71 6.48
CA PRO A 394 16.05 46.64 7.38
C PRO A 394 15.06 47.73 7.81
N LYS A 395 15.24 48.24 9.03
CA LYS A 395 14.42 49.34 9.53
C LYS A 395 14.59 50.57 8.64
N VAL A 396 13.50 51.04 8.03
CA VAL A 396 13.49 52.28 7.26
C VAL A 396 13.61 53.47 8.21
N VAL A 397 14.72 54.20 8.11
CA VAL A 397 14.96 55.43 8.87
C VAL A 397 14.65 56.63 7.98
N GLN A 398 13.67 57.45 8.40
CA GLN A 398 13.33 58.68 7.70
C GLN A 398 14.43 59.74 7.88
N PRO A 399 14.83 60.44 6.81
CA PRO A 399 15.67 61.62 6.92
C PRO A 399 15.01 62.67 7.84
N SER A 400 15.83 63.35 8.64
CA SER A 400 15.39 64.41 9.56
C SER A 400 16.34 65.60 9.49
N GLY A 401 15.90 66.75 10.00
CA GLY A 401 16.68 67.99 9.91
C GLY A 401 16.75 68.59 8.50
N LEU A 402 15.82 68.20 7.62
CA LEU A 402 15.71 68.78 6.28
C LEU A 402 15.21 70.22 6.39
N SER A 403 15.85 71.14 5.68
CA SER A 403 15.48 72.57 5.68
C SER A 403 15.59 73.17 4.28
N GLY A 404 14.72 74.13 3.98
CA GLY A 404 14.73 74.89 2.73
C GLY A 404 14.17 76.30 2.92
N THR A 405 14.12 77.09 1.86
CA THR A 405 13.52 78.44 1.88
C THR A 405 12.36 78.57 0.90
N VAL A 406 11.42 79.47 1.22
CA VAL A 406 10.29 79.76 0.34
C VAL A 406 10.79 80.21 -1.04
N GLY A 407 10.25 79.59 -2.09
CA GLY A 407 10.61 79.86 -3.49
C GLY A 407 11.73 78.98 -4.05
N GLN A 408 12.34 78.11 -3.25
CA GLN A 408 13.26 77.08 -3.75
C GLN A 408 12.51 75.82 -4.21
N ALA A 409 13.02 75.15 -5.24
CA ALA A 409 12.56 73.83 -5.64
C ALA A 409 12.99 72.76 -4.62
N LEU A 410 12.18 71.73 -4.44
CA LEU A 410 12.41 70.67 -3.46
C LEU A 410 13.69 69.87 -3.77
N SER A 411 14.05 69.74 -5.05
CA SER A 411 15.33 69.19 -5.52
C SER A 411 16.59 69.87 -4.95
N SER A 412 16.49 71.11 -4.47
CA SER A 412 17.61 71.79 -3.80
C SER A 412 17.85 71.32 -2.36
N VAL A 413 16.87 70.63 -1.75
CA VAL A 413 17.00 70.01 -0.42
C VAL A 413 17.60 68.61 -0.61
N ALA A 414 18.88 68.47 -0.28
CA ALA A 414 19.60 67.21 -0.44
C ALA A 414 19.03 66.11 0.48
N LEU A 415 18.75 64.95 -0.11
CA LEU A 415 18.34 63.75 0.61
C LEU A 415 19.52 62.78 0.79
N PRO A 416 19.54 61.98 1.88
CA PRO A 416 20.53 60.91 2.04
C PRO A 416 20.45 59.86 0.92
N ASN A 417 21.53 59.10 0.74
CA ASN A 417 21.62 58.07 -0.31
C ASN A 417 20.41 57.11 -0.30
N GLY A 418 19.85 56.88 -1.48
CA GLY A 418 18.70 56.00 -1.71
C GLY A 418 17.34 56.72 -1.69
N TRP A 419 17.26 57.92 -1.10
CA TRP A 419 16.04 58.73 -1.07
C TRP A 419 15.97 59.71 -2.24
N ALA A 420 14.79 59.85 -2.84
CA ALA A 420 14.49 60.84 -3.87
C ALA A 420 13.11 61.46 -3.63
N TRP A 421 12.95 62.75 -3.92
CA TRP A 421 11.64 63.40 -3.87
C TRP A 421 10.72 62.87 -4.97
N GLU A 422 9.44 62.61 -4.67
CA GLU A 422 8.44 62.22 -5.67
C GLU A 422 8.13 63.39 -6.63
N THR A 423 8.23 64.62 -6.13
CA THR A 423 8.00 65.85 -6.90
C THR A 423 9.18 66.81 -6.76
N PRO A 424 10.35 66.49 -7.37
CA PRO A 424 11.57 67.27 -7.19
C PRO A 424 11.47 68.72 -7.69
N ASP A 425 10.58 68.98 -8.64
CA ASP A 425 10.33 70.31 -9.21
C ASP A 425 9.31 71.14 -8.42
N ALA A 426 8.68 70.56 -7.39
CA ALA A 426 7.75 71.29 -6.55
C ALA A 426 8.47 72.44 -5.82
N VAL A 427 7.85 73.61 -5.77
CA VAL A 427 8.40 74.78 -5.10
C VAL A 427 7.84 74.87 -3.68
N MET A 428 8.69 75.16 -2.69
CA MET A 428 8.24 75.39 -1.32
C MET A 428 7.52 76.75 -1.24
N GLU A 429 6.19 76.72 -1.11
CA GLU A 429 5.35 77.94 -1.23
C GLU A 429 5.09 78.68 0.08
N LYS A 430 5.26 78.02 1.24
CA LYS A 430 4.89 78.55 2.56
C LYS A 430 5.95 78.23 3.60
N THR A 431 5.97 79.00 4.67
CA THR A 431 6.85 78.78 5.82
C THR A 431 6.29 77.77 6.81
N GLY A 432 7.17 77.19 7.63
CA GLY A 432 6.83 76.22 8.66
C GLY A 432 7.31 74.81 8.34
N THR A 433 6.86 73.83 9.12
CA THR A 433 7.16 72.40 8.87
C THR A 433 6.13 71.86 7.89
N ILE A 434 6.58 71.53 6.68
CA ILE A 434 5.72 71.02 5.60
C ILE A 434 6.20 69.63 5.23
N GLU A 435 5.27 68.71 5.00
CA GLU A 435 5.58 67.35 4.57
C GLU A 435 5.55 67.22 3.05
N PHE A 436 6.57 66.56 2.50
CA PHE A 436 6.67 66.23 1.08
C PHE A 436 6.98 64.75 0.91
N ASP A 437 6.40 64.11 -0.10
CA ASP A 437 6.64 62.69 -0.35
C ASP A 437 8.02 62.46 -0.98
N ALA A 438 8.74 61.51 -0.41
CA ALA A 438 9.99 60.97 -0.93
C ALA A 438 9.95 59.45 -0.96
N ALA A 439 10.62 58.85 -1.93
CA ALA A 439 10.77 57.42 -2.10
C ALA A 439 12.19 56.96 -1.76
N LEU A 440 12.30 55.91 -0.97
CA LEU A 440 13.52 55.14 -0.75
C LEU A 440 13.51 53.93 -1.68
N SER A 441 14.46 53.82 -2.61
CA SER A 441 14.62 52.58 -3.40
C SER A 441 15.07 51.42 -2.50
N VAL A 442 14.46 50.26 -2.65
CA VAL A 442 14.71 49.08 -1.81
C VAL A 442 15.00 47.83 -2.66
N ASP A 443 15.82 46.93 -2.12
CA ASP A 443 16.06 45.59 -2.66
C ASP A 443 15.02 44.61 -2.11
N ASP A 444 13.85 44.58 -2.74
CA ASP A 444 12.77 43.65 -2.38
C ASP A 444 12.91 42.25 -3.01
N GLU A 445 13.99 42.00 -3.74
CA GLU A 445 14.36 40.66 -4.19
C GLU A 445 15.01 39.88 -3.02
N ALA A 446 15.92 40.54 -2.29
CA ALA A 446 16.61 39.96 -1.14
C ALA A 446 15.86 40.11 0.20
N TYR A 447 15.07 41.19 0.36
CA TYR A 447 14.41 41.53 1.63
C TYR A 447 12.89 41.60 1.52
N ASP A 448 12.21 41.28 2.61
CA ASP A 448 10.76 41.24 2.70
C ASP A 448 10.17 42.57 3.20
N TYR A 449 9.59 43.34 2.28
CA TYR A 449 8.97 44.65 2.55
C TYR A 449 7.44 44.63 2.58
N ASP A 450 6.77 43.48 2.43
CA ASP A 450 5.29 43.41 2.30
C ASP A 450 4.53 43.93 3.53
N GLY A 451 5.18 43.93 4.70
CA GLY A 451 4.66 44.52 5.95
C GLY A 451 5.17 45.94 6.25
N VAL A 452 6.06 46.50 5.43
CA VAL A 452 6.62 47.83 5.64
C VAL A 452 5.63 48.86 5.13
N LEU A 453 5.14 49.74 6.02
CA LEU A 453 4.25 50.85 5.66
C LEU A 453 4.78 51.56 4.41
N GLY A 454 3.92 52.03 3.50
CA GLY A 454 4.30 52.80 2.31
C GLY A 454 5.21 52.09 1.30
N TYR A 455 5.44 50.78 1.42
CA TYR A 455 6.10 50.00 0.37
C TYR A 455 5.23 49.92 -0.89
N ASP A 456 5.84 50.12 -2.06
CA ASP A 456 5.25 50.02 -3.39
C ASP A 456 6.05 49.01 -4.21
N ALA A 457 5.50 47.80 -4.33
CA ALA A 457 6.12 46.69 -5.06
C ALA A 457 6.32 46.94 -6.56
N LYS A 458 5.56 47.86 -7.18
CA LYS A 458 5.75 48.18 -8.61
C LYS A 458 6.95 49.09 -8.84
N ARG A 459 7.26 49.92 -7.84
CA ARG A 459 8.36 50.89 -7.89
C ARG A 459 9.62 50.38 -7.19
N HIS A 460 9.55 49.23 -6.51
CA HIS A 460 10.62 48.71 -5.66
C HIS A 460 11.10 49.78 -4.67
N ALA A 461 10.15 50.45 -3.99
CA ALA A 461 10.43 51.61 -3.15
C ALA A 461 9.52 51.73 -1.93
N VAL A 462 10.00 52.38 -0.88
CA VAL A 462 9.21 52.78 0.29
C VAL A 462 8.98 54.29 0.27
N VAL A 463 7.73 54.70 0.13
CA VAL A 463 7.32 56.11 0.07
C VAL A 463 6.98 56.61 1.47
N ARG A 464 7.49 57.79 1.82
CA ARG A 464 7.20 58.49 3.08
C ARG A 464 7.05 59.99 2.85
N ALA A 465 6.11 60.56 3.59
CA ALA A 465 6.08 61.99 3.86
C ALA A 465 7.27 62.37 4.77
N LEU A 466 8.14 63.25 4.29
CA LEU A 466 9.28 63.79 5.03
C LEU A 466 9.02 65.25 5.39
N SER A 467 9.21 65.58 6.66
CA SER A 467 9.08 66.96 7.17
C SER A 467 10.28 67.81 6.76
N VAL A 468 10.03 68.91 6.05
CA VAL A 468 11.01 69.94 5.70
C VAL A 468 10.67 71.23 6.44
N ALA A 469 11.64 71.78 7.17
CA ALA A 469 11.51 73.10 7.81
C ALA A 469 11.78 74.20 6.79
N VAL A 470 10.74 74.95 6.41
CA VAL A 470 10.81 76.00 5.40
C VAL A 470 10.87 77.37 6.06
N ALA A 471 11.97 78.09 5.86
CA ALA A 471 12.16 79.46 6.34
C ALA A 471 11.77 80.50 5.26
N GLU A 472 11.48 81.74 5.68
CA GLU A 472 11.33 82.86 4.73
C GLU A 472 12.66 83.08 3.99
N LYS A 473 12.55 83.51 2.74
CA LYS A 473 13.71 83.98 1.99
C LYS A 473 14.21 85.27 2.67
N ASP A 474 15.39 85.22 3.28
CA ASP A 474 15.98 86.41 3.92
C ASP A 474 16.05 87.58 2.92
N ALA A 475 15.40 88.68 3.30
CA ALA A 475 15.52 89.95 2.62
C ALA A 475 16.63 90.78 3.28
N SER A 476 17.89 90.53 2.93
CA SER A 476 18.99 91.49 3.16
C SER A 476 20.17 91.14 2.23
N SER A 477 20.94 92.06 1.65
CA SER A 477 21.09 93.50 1.87
C SER A 477 21.68 94.12 0.61
N GLY A 478 21.08 95.20 0.10
CA GLY A 478 21.74 96.11 -0.81
C GLY A 478 22.88 96.83 -0.08
N GLY A 479 24.05 96.84 -0.69
CA GLY A 479 25.21 97.65 -0.34
C GLY A 479 25.83 98.15 -1.63
N ASP A 480 25.56 99.41 -1.92
CA ASP A 480 26.14 100.22 -2.99
C ASP A 480 27.57 100.65 -2.62
N ASP A 481 28.24 101.31 -3.57
CA ASP A 481 29.58 101.96 -3.52
C ASP A 481 30.69 101.05 -4.07
N GLY A 482 31.42 101.32 -5.16
CA GLY A 482 31.69 102.57 -5.87
C GLY A 482 33.21 102.72 -6.05
N GLY A 483 33.70 102.89 -7.28
CA GLY A 483 34.98 103.58 -7.55
C GLY A 483 36.20 102.78 -8.03
N ASN A 484 36.32 102.67 -9.36
CA ASN A 484 37.42 103.18 -10.22
C ASN A 484 38.93 103.05 -9.81
N GLY A 485 39.77 102.62 -10.78
CA GLY A 485 41.06 103.29 -11.02
C GLY A 485 42.37 102.47 -11.01
N ALA A 486 42.85 102.13 -12.21
CA ALA A 486 44.22 102.31 -12.75
C ALA A 486 45.51 101.86 -11.99
N HIS A 487 46.30 101.06 -12.72
CA HIS A 487 47.76 101.08 -12.95
C HIS A 487 48.77 101.28 -11.78
N GLY A 488 49.72 100.33 -11.70
CA GLY A 488 51.15 100.65 -11.58
C GLY A 488 51.97 99.82 -10.58
N GLY A 489 52.96 99.08 -11.10
CA GLY A 489 54.33 99.06 -10.54
C GLY A 489 54.69 98.03 -9.47
N ASP A 490 55.41 96.99 -9.93
CA ASP A 490 56.71 96.47 -9.45
C ASP A 490 56.97 95.93 -8.04
N ASP A 491 57.67 94.78 -8.09
CA ASP A 491 58.77 94.27 -7.24
C ASP A 491 58.48 93.78 -5.81
N SER A 492 58.50 92.45 -5.63
CA SER A 492 59.75 91.70 -5.39
C SER A 492 59.50 90.33 -4.72
N HIS A 493 60.20 89.32 -5.27
CA HIS A 493 60.75 88.07 -4.71
C HIS A 493 60.03 87.33 -3.56
N GLY A 494 59.87 86.01 -3.59
CA GLY A 494 60.43 85.00 -4.48
C GLY A 494 60.10 83.60 -3.97
N ASP A 495 60.15 82.68 -4.94
CA ASP A 495 60.39 81.22 -4.88
C ASP A 495 59.45 80.37 -4.02
N GLY A 496 58.72 79.40 -4.57
CA GLY A 496 58.98 78.53 -5.74
C GLY A 496 58.99 77.08 -5.24
N GLY A 497 58.63 76.04 -5.97
CA GLY A 497 57.91 75.85 -7.22
C GLY A 497 56.96 74.65 -6.99
N ASP A 498 55.85 74.53 -7.71
CA ASP A 498 55.79 74.07 -9.11
C ASP A 498 56.21 72.60 -9.23
N SER A 499 55.53 71.70 -9.92
CA SER A 499 54.30 71.64 -10.72
C SER A 499 53.96 70.14 -10.72
N GLY A 500 52.71 69.70 -10.74
CA GLY A 500 51.76 70.03 -11.79
C GLY A 500 51.89 69.02 -12.96
N PRO A 501 50.80 68.76 -13.69
CA PRO A 501 50.26 67.41 -13.82
C PRO A 501 50.02 67.02 -15.29
N HIS A 502 49.03 66.14 -15.54
CA HIS A 502 48.53 65.60 -16.81
C HIS A 502 49.25 64.32 -17.24
N GLY A 503 48.58 63.26 -17.72
CA GLY A 503 47.25 63.10 -18.31
C GLY A 503 47.41 62.06 -19.43
N GLY A 504 46.35 61.32 -19.77
CA GLY A 504 46.28 60.56 -21.02
C GLY A 504 46.22 59.04 -20.89
N ASP A 505 45.03 58.51 -21.11
CA ASP A 505 44.65 57.49 -22.09
C ASP A 505 45.54 56.25 -22.34
N GLY A 506 44.88 55.09 -22.20
CA GLY A 506 44.65 54.18 -23.31
C GLY A 506 45.76 53.18 -23.67
N GLY A 507 45.38 51.89 -23.80
CA GLY A 507 46.12 50.94 -24.64
C GLY A 507 46.41 49.58 -24.01
N SER A 508 45.47 48.67 -24.22
CA SER A 508 45.62 47.26 -24.65
C SER A 508 47.02 46.60 -24.75
N SER A 509 46.97 45.26 -24.58
CA SER A 509 47.86 44.17 -25.04
C SER A 509 48.67 43.52 -23.90
N SER A 510 48.28 42.32 -23.44
CA SER A 510 48.50 40.99 -24.02
C SER A 510 49.96 40.54 -24.03
N GLY A 511 50.23 39.46 -23.29
CA GLY A 511 51.08 38.38 -23.77
C GLY A 511 52.50 38.30 -23.18
N GLY A 512 52.79 37.13 -22.61
CA GLY A 512 53.99 36.41 -22.99
C GLY A 512 55.13 36.34 -21.96
N SER A 513 55.08 35.27 -21.17
CA SER A 513 56.12 34.22 -21.09
C SER A 513 57.61 34.60 -21.00
N GLY A 514 58.28 34.04 -19.98
CA GLY A 514 59.57 33.37 -20.21
C GLY A 514 60.68 33.62 -19.19
N GLY A 515 60.88 32.64 -18.30
CA GLY A 515 62.15 31.90 -18.19
C GLY A 515 63.32 32.45 -17.35
N GLY A 516 63.97 31.52 -16.65
CA GLY A 516 65.35 31.62 -16.13
C GLY A 516 65.43 31.71 -14.60
N ALA A 517 65.53 30.59 -13.88
CA ALA A 517 66.76 29.86 -13.53
C ALA A 517 67.62 30.59 -12.48
N ASP A 518 67.72 30.07 -11.25
CA ASP A 518 68.90 29.33 -10.78
C ASP A 518 68.86 29.05 -9.26
N GLY A 519 69.33 27.84 -8.91
CA GLY A 519 70.26 27.66 -7.80
C GLY A 519 69.73 27.24 -6.43
N GLY A 520 70.05 25.98 -6.04
CA GLY A 520 70.51 25.72 -4.67
C GLY A 520 69.87 24.56 -3.90
N ASP A 521 70.26 23.34 -4.28
CA ASP A 521 70.40 22.10 -3.50
C ASP A 521 70.58 22.26 -1.97
N VAL A 522 70.01 21.39 -1.10
CA VAL A 522 70.65 20.14 -0.59
C VAL A 522 69.69 19.29 0.28
N GLY A 523 69.66 17.98 -0.01
CA GLY A 523 69.54 16.86 0.95
C GLY A 523 68.13 16.39 1.33
N GLY A 524 67.70 15.13 1.13
CA GLY A 524 68.37 13.93 0.66
C GLY A 524 67.75 12.68 1.30
N ALA A 525 67.26 11.77 0.44
CA ALA A 525 67.18 10.30 0.60
C ALA A 525 66.32 9.70 1.72
N ASN A 526 65.75 8.50 1.62
CA ASN A 526 65.42 7.50 0.58
C ASN A 526 64.73 6.36 1.35
N GLY A 527 63.95 5.50 0.67
CA GLY A 527 63.81 4.13 1.16
C GLY A 527 62.53 3.41 0.74
N ASP A 528 62.56 2.86 -0.47
CA ASP A 528 61.69 1.80 -0.96
C ASP A 528 61.73 0.54 -0.09
N GLY A 529 60.68 -0.29 -0.17
CA GLY A 529 60.67 -1.63 0.42
C GLY A 529 59.52 -2.51 -0.07
N ALA A 530 59.82 -3.34 -1.06
CA ALA A 530 58.93 -4.32 -1.68
C ALA A 530 58.75 -5.62 -0.87
N SER A 531 57.64 -6.31 -1.18
CA SER A 531 57.44 -7.77 -1.18
C SER A 531 57.45 -8.55 0.14
N THR A 532 56.48 -9.46 0.31
CA THR A 532 56.74 -10.91 0.44
C THR A 532 55.43 -11.70 0.49
N ALA A 533 55.52 -12.92 -0.06
CA ALA A 533 54.50 -13.96 -0.13
C ALA A 533 54.32 -14.73 1.20
N GLY A 534 53.24 -15.50 1.31
CA GLY A 534 53.03 -16.49 2.37
C GLY A 534 51.92 -17.49 2.02
N ASP A 535 52.33 -18.76 1.88
CA ASP A 535 51.60 -19.95 1.44
C ASP A 535 50.68 -20.62 2.49
N GLY A 536 49.81 -21.53 2.01
CA GLY A 536 49.33 -22.74 2.70
C GLY A 536 47.90 -22.67 3.27
N ALA A 537 47.02 -23.67 3.16
CA ALA A 537 47.20 -25.08 2.86
C ALA A 537 45.87 -25.80 2.46
N SER A 538 46.02 -26.77 1.54
CA SER A 538 45.46 -28.14 1.52
C SER A 538 43.93 -28.45 1.60
N LYS A 539 43.42 -29.02 0.49
CA LYS A 539 42.46 -30.16 0.48
C LYS A 539 43.14 -31.46 0.99
N PRO A 540 42.34 -32.48 1.38
CA PRO A 540 42.24 -33.72 0.58
C PRO A 540 40.76 -34.12 0.37
N GLY A 541 40.29 -34.67 -0.76
CA GLY A 541 40.58 -36.01 -1.32
C GLY A 541 39.41 -36.96 -0.98
N SER A 542 38.38 -37.10 -1.82
CA SER A 542 38.19 -38.13 -2.86
C SER A 542 37.99 -39.58 -2.36
N ASN A 543 36.84 -40.16 -2.72
CA ASN A 543 36.59 -41.54 -3.18
C ASN A 543 35.07 -41.64 -3.44
N GLY A 544 34.52 -42.17 -4.54
CA GLY A 544 35.01 -43.16 -5.48
C GLY A 544 33.93 -44.25 -5.62
N THR A 545 33.08 -44.10 -6.64
CA THR A 545 32.41 -45.08 -7.56
C THR A 545 32.65 -46.61 -7.42
N PRO A 546 32.08 -47.52 -8.25
CA PRO A 546 30.85 -47.58 -9.09
C PRO A 546 30.14 -48.98 -9.08
N ALA A 547 29.04 -49.17 -9.82
CA ALA A 547 28.68 -50.41 -10.57
C ALA A 547 27.39 -50.19 -11.40
N GLN A 548 27.46 -50.19 -12.75
CA GLN A 548 27.07 -51.29 -13.68
C GLN A 548 25.57 -51.59 -13.71
N GLY A 549 24.83 -51.74 -14.82
CA GLY A 549 25.06 -51.91 -16.26
C GLY A 549 23.73 -52.54 -16.76
N GLY A 550 23.01 -51.98 -17.74
CA GLY A 550 23.17 -52.23 -19.17
C GLY A 550 22.21 -53.33 -19.68
N SER A 551 21.27 -52.98 -20.57
CA SER A 551 20.94 -53.75 -21.78
C SER A 551 19.79 -53.10 -22.59
N ASP A 552 20.16 -52.59 -23.76
CA ASP A 552 19.64 -52.89 -25.09
C ASP A 552 18.20 -52.60 -25.54
N ALA A 553 18.18 -51.92 -26.69
CA ALA A 553 17.12 -51.81 -27.66
C ALA A 553 16.83 -53.15 -28.39
N SER A 554 15.60 -53.34 -28.88
CA SER A 554 15.29 -53.49 -30.32
C SER A 554 13.92 -54.16 -30.57
N ASP A 555 13.15 -53.47 -31.41
CA ASP A 555 12.40 -53.96 -32.57
C ASP A 555 11.28 -55.01 -32.51
N ALA A 556 10.19 -54.58 -33.17
CA ALA A 556 9.41 -55.28 -34.19
C ALA A 556 8.07 -55.95 -33.79
N ALA A 557 7.01 -55.28 -34.25
CA ALA A 557 6.10 -55.76 -35.30
C ALA A 557 4.62 -55.99 -34.92
N LYS A 558 3.81 -55.17 -35.60
CA LYS A 558 2.65 -55.49 -36.43
C LYS A 558 1.27 -55.74 -35.79
N GLN A 559 0.37 -54.97 -36.41
CA GLN A 559 -0.99 -55.29 -36.85
C GLN A 559 -2.17 -54.96 -35.92
N ALA A 560 -2.75 -53.80 -36.22
CA ALA A 560 -4.05 -53.67 -36.88
C ALA A 560 -5.23 -54.46 -36.27
N GLY A 561 -6.13 -53.68 -35.68
CA GLY A 561 -7.53 -54.05 -35.45
C GLY A 561 -8.39 -52.80 -35.54
N HIS A 562 -8.62 -52.32 -36.77
CA HIS A 562 -9.76 -51.48 -37.09
C HIS A 562 -11.06 -52.15 -36.62
N ASN A 563 -11.98 -51.35 -36.07
CA ASN A 563 -13.33 -51.03 -36.59
C ASN A 563 -14.25 -50.73 -35.40
N SER A 564 -14.75 -49.49 -35.29
CA SER A 564 -16.03 -49.03 -35.89
C SER A 564 -17.18 -49.28 -34.92
N SER A 565 -18.16 -48.42 -34.71
CA SER A 565 -18.71 -47.38 -35.59
C SER A 565 -19.79 -46.62 -34.83
N ALA A 566 -19.92 -45.35 -35.19
CA ALA A 566 -21.16 -44.61 -35.43
C ALA A 566 -22.15 -44.40 -34.25
N GLY A 567 -22.71 -43.22 -34.03
CA GLY A 567 -22.85 -42.06 -34.91
C GLY A 567 -24.33 -41.64 -34.97
N GLY A 568 -24.56 -40.33 -35.00
CA GLY A 568 -25.85 -39.69 -35.29
C GLY A 568 -26.69 -39.40 -34.03
N MET A 569 -27.41 -38.30 -33.92
CA MET A 569 -27.80 -37.33 -34.94
C MET A 569 -28.37 -36.08 -34.24
N LEU A 570 -28.09 -34.91 -34.82
CA LEU A 570 -28.83 -33.68 -34.61
C LEU A 570 -30.31 -33.87 -34.98
N ALA A 571 -31.22 -33.46 -34.11
CA ALA A 571 -32.60 -33.16 -34.48
C ALA A 571 -33.08 -31.91 -33.73
N LYS A 572 -33.21 -30.82 -34.47
CA LYS A 572 -34.06 -29.67 -34.13
C LYS A 572 -35.50 -30.07 -34.41
N THR A 573 -36.38 -29.99 -33.41
CA THR A 573 -37.81 -29.66 -33.58
C THR A 573 -38.24 -28.86 -32.34
N GLY A 574 -38.96 -27.76 -32.55
CA GLY A 574 -39.55 -26.97 -31.47
C GLY A 574 -40.90 -27.56 -31.03
N ASP A 575 -41.32 -27.34 -29.79
CA ASP A 575 -42.35 -26.34 -29.46
C ASP A 575 -42.48 -26.20 -27.93
N SER A 576 -42.92 -25.00 -27.55
CA SER A 576 -43.35 -24.44 -26.28
C SER A 576 -43.96 -25.38 -25.22
N SER A 577 -43.57 -25.24 -23.94
CA SER A 577 -44.45 -25.03 -22.76
C SER A 577 -43.70 -25.14 -21.41
N SER A 578 -43.54 -23.98 -20.77
CA SER A 578 -43.61 -23.67 -19.33
C SER A 578 -43.55 -24.80 -18.28
N PHE A 579 -42.57 -24.75 -17.37
CA PHE A 579 -42.77 -24.77 -15.90
C PHE A 579 -41.44 -24.45 -15.21
N VAL A 580 -41.23 -23.17 -14.86
CA VAL A 580 -40.13 -22.71 -14.01
C VAL A 580 -40.68 -22.57 -12.59
N LEU A 581 -40.20 -23.39 -11.66
CA LEU A 581 -40.37 -23.15 -10.23
C LEU A 581 -39.14 -22.37 -9.74
N PHE A 582 -39.25 -21.05 -9.67
CA PHE A 582 -38.36 -20.22 -8.85
C PHE A 582 -38.86 -20.32 -7.40
N SER A 583 -38.00 -20.79 -6.49
CA SER A 583 -38.15 -20.49 -5.06
C SER A 583 -36.99 -19.58 -4.67
N ALA A 584 -37.31 -18.30 -4.55
CA ALA A 584 -36.45 -17.29 -3.94
C ALA A 584 -36.66 -17.35 -2.43
N PHE A 585 -35.60 -17.61 -1.67
CA PHE A 585 -35.53 -17.21 -0.27
C PHE A 585 -34.49 -16.10 -0.15
N ALA A 586 -35.00 -14.91 0.10
CA ALA A 586 -34.24 -13.77 0.57
C ALA A 586 -33.93 -13.97 2.06
N CYS A 587 -32.71 -13.66 2.48
CA CYS A 587 -32.48 -12.77 3.61
C CYS A 587 -31.03 -12.28 3.60
N GLY A 588 -30.81 -11.16 2.90
CA GLY A 588 -29.68 -10.28 3.17
C GLY A 588 -30.13 -9.20 4.15
N CYS A 589 -29.42 -9.05 5.25
CA CYS A 589 -29.43 -7.86 6.09
C CYS A 589 -27.99 -7.63 6.53
N ILE A 590 -27.31 -6.65 5.94
CA ILE A 590 -26.34 -5.77 6.59
C ILE A 590 -26.24 -4.49 5.76
N ALA A 591 -26.11 -3.40 6.50
CA ALA A 591 -26.29 -2.01 6.15
C ALA A 591 -25.42 -1.46 5.00
N LEU A 592 -25.97 -0.49 4.26
CA LEU A 592 -25.21 0.71 3.93
C LEU A 592 -26.14 1.92 3.92
N ALA A 593 -25.87 2.85 4.84
CA ALA A 593 -26.49 4.16 4.90
C ALA A 593 -25.63 5.17 4.12
N ALA A 594 -26.33 6.16 3.55
CA ALA A 594 -25.87 7.48 3.14
C ALA A 594 -25.00 7.61 1.86
N ALA A 595 -25.64 8.06 0.78
CA ALA A 595 -25.33 9.30 0.04
C ALA A 595 -26.18 9.28 -1.24
N GLY A 596 -27.13 10.19 -1.44
CA GLY A 596 -26.84 11.44 -2.14
C GLY A 596 -27.69 11.48 -3.41
N ALA A 597 -28.64 12.40 -3.45
CA ALA A 597 -29.62 12.53 -4.52
C ALA A 597 -28.98 12.75 -5.90
N SER A 598 -29.51 12.10 -6.94
CA SER A 598 -29.60 12.68 -8.28
C SER A 598 -30.68 12.00 -9.11
N VAL A 599 -31.67 12.82 -9.46
CA VAL A 599 -32.78 12.57 -10.36
C VAL A 599 -32.26 12.60 -11.79
N ILE A 600 -32.31 11.50 -12.55
CA ILE A 600 -32.33 11.56 -14.03
C ILE A 600 -33.36 10.58 -14.57
N ALA A 601 -34.31 11.15 -15.30
CA ALA A 601 -35.48 10.52 -15.88
C ALA A 601 -35.15 9.61 -17.08
N LEU A 602 -35.61 8.36 -17.06
CA LEU A 602 -35.73 7.54 -18.27
C LEU A 602 -36.97 7.96 -19.07
N LYS A 603 -36.76 8.67 -20.18
CA LYS A 603 -37.74 8.81 -21.26
C LYS A 603 -37.67 7.57 -22.15
N ARG A 604 -38.77 6.81 -22.16
CA ARG A 604 -39.17 5.93 -23.28
C ARG A 604 -39.19 6.73 -24.59
N LYS A 605 -38.62 6.19 -25.67
CA LYS A 605 -39.18 6.33 -27.01
C LYS A 605 -38.64 5.28 -27.99
N LYS A 606 -39.61 4.53 -28.52
CA LYS A 606 -39.68 3.77 -29.77
C LYS A 606 -38.78 2.57 -29.96
#